data_AF-A0A7H4PPX1-F1
#
_entry.id   AF-A0A7H4PPX1-F1
#
_cell.length_a   1.000
_cell.length_b   1.000
_cell.length_c   1.000
_cell.angle_alpha   90.00
_cell.angle_beta   90.00
_cell.angle_gamma   90.00
#
_symmetry.space_group_name_H-M   'P 1'
#
loop_
_entity.id
_entity.type
_entity.pdbx_description
1 polymer ?
#
loop_
_entity_poly.entity_id
_entity_poly.type
_entity_poly.pdbx_seq_one_letter_code
_entity_poly.pdbx_strand_id
1 'polypeptide(L)' 'MNNIALIVKLRELLVIFMHTRSLPEKAADALRYCQEHLPIAEIPIGAYGEYSDIFEQIVFLSDDKSRTAPDDFTA' A
#
# COMPACT_ATOMS: atom_id res chain seq x y z
N MET A 1 -16.73 -2.60 -7.71
CA MET A 1 -16.21 -3.99 -7.57
C MET A 1 -17.08 -4.86 -6.65
N ASN A 2 -17.25 -6.16 -6.93
CA ASN A 2 -17.96 -7.11 -6.03
C ASN A 2 -17.00 -7.71 -4.98
N ASN A 3 -17.52 -8.12 -3.81
CA ASN A 3 -16.74 -8.62 -2.66
C ASN A 3 -15.78 -9.76 -3.02
N ILE A 4 -16.19 -10.69 -3.90
CA ILE A 4 -15.33 -11.80 -4.34
C ILE A 4 -14.09 -11.27 -5.08
N ALA A 5 -14.28 -10.29 -5.97
CA ALA A 5 -13.18 -9.68 -6.71
C ALA A 5 -12.23 -8.94 -5.77
N LEU A 6 -12.75 -8.19 -4.80
CA LEU A 6 -11.95 -7.51 -3.78
C LEU A 6 -11.10 -8.51 -2.97
N ILE A 7 -11.68 -9.64 -2.55
CA ILE A 7 -10.95 -10.69 -1.81
C ILE A 7 -9.80 -11.28 -2.64
N VAL A 8 -10.03 -11.54 -3.93
CA VAL A 8 -8.98 -12.02 -4.84
C VAL A 8 -7.87 -10.97 -4.94
N LYS A 9 -8.24 -9.70 -5.13
CA LYS A 9 -7.27 -8.60 -5.24
C LYS A 9 -6.44 -8.39 -3.97
N LEU A 10 -7.03 -8.55 -2.79
CA LEU A 10 -6.31 -8.50 -1.51
C LEU A 10 -5.34 -9.67 -1.33
N ARG A 11 -5.70 -10.88 -1.79
CA ARG A 11 -4.78 -12.04 -1.75
C ARG A 11 -3.57 -11.84 -2.63
N GLU A 12 -3.77 -11.33 -3.84
CA GLU A 12 -2.66 -10.98 -4.75
C GLU A 12 -1.75 -9.92 -4.12
N LEU A 13 -2.32 -8.89 -3.47
CA LEU A 13 -1.55 -7.87 -2.75
C LEU A 13 -0.70 -8.48 -1.62
N LEU A 14 -1.23 -9.43 -0.85
CA LEU A 14 -0.49 -10.14 0.20
C LEU A 14 0.71 -10.92 -0.36
N VAL A 15 0.58 -11.51 -1.55
CA VAL A 15 1.68 -12.23 -2.20
C VAL A 15 2.86 -11.31 -2.51
N ILE A 16 2.59 -10.06 -2.92
CA ILE A 16 3.65 -9.06 -3.16
C ILE A 16 4.48 -8.83 -1.89
N PHE A 17 3.84 -8.74 -0.72
CA PHE A 17 4.53 -8.57 0.54
C PHE A 17 5.31 -9.81 1.02
N MET A 18 4.97 -11.01 0.52
CA MET A 18 5.68 -12.26 0.84
C MET A 18 6.96 -12.48 0.03
N HIS A 19 7.21 -11.72 -1.05
CA HIS A 19 8.41 -11.88 -1.88
C HIS A 19 9.71 -11.61 -1.10
N THR A 20 10.85 -12.17 -1.53
CA THR A 20 12.17 -11.88 -0.94
C THR A 20 12.80 -10.62 -1.53
N ARG A 21 12.04 -9.51 -1.56
CA ARG A 21 12.53 -8.18 -1.94
C ARG A 21 12.70 -7.28 -0.70
N SER A 22 13.39 -6.16 -0.84
CA SER A 22 13.44 -5.16 0.22
C SER A 22 12.05 -4.54 0.45
N LEU A 23 11.83 -4.00 1.66
CA LEU A 23 10.56 -3.34 2.00
C LEU A 23 10.15 -2.23 1.00
N PRO A 24 11.03 -1.31 0.56
CA PRO A 24 10.64 -0.28 -0.40
C PRO A 24 10.28 -0.85 -1.77
N GLU A 25 10.97 -1.89 -2.23
CA GLU A 25 10.62 -2.58 -3.49
C GLU A 25 9.23 -3.24 -3.40
N LYS A 26 8.93 -3.91 -2.28
CA LYS A 26 7.60 -4.49 -2.03
C LYS A 26 6.52 -3.44 -2.00
N ALA A 27 6.79 -2.31 -1.35
CA ALA A 27 5.84 -1.21 -1.26
C ALA A 27 5.62 -0.56 -2.63
N ALA A 28 6.65 -0.41 -3.46
CA ALA A 28 6.51 0.08 -4.82
C ALA A 28 5.69 -0.87 -5.72
N ASP A 29 5.89 -2.18 -5.58
CA ASP A 29 5.09 -3.18 -6.30
C ASP A 29 3.63 -3.18 -5.79
N ALA A 30 3.42 -3.08 -4.48
CA ALA A 30 2.10 -2.99 -3.86
C ALA A 30 1.36 -1.72 -4.29
N LEU A 31 2.05 -0.57 -4.34
CA LEU A 31 1.51 0.69 -4.80
C LEU A 31 1.01 0.59 -6.24
N ARG A 32 1.86 0.07 -7.13
CA ARG A 32 1.53 -0.14 -8.54
C ARG A 32 0.29 -1.03 -8.67
N TYR A 33 0.28 -2.15 -7.93
CA TYR A 33 -0.84 -3.07 -7.92
C TYR A 33 -2.15 -2.41 -7.45
N CYS A 34 -2.10 -1.62 -6.37
CA CYS A 34 -3.27 -0.89 -5.87
C CYS A 34 -3.80 0.12 -6.90
N GLN A 35 -2.92 0.84 -7.60
CA GLN A 35 -3.31 1.80 -8.64
C GLN A 35 -3.93 1.12 -9.86
N GLU A 36 -3.44 -0.05 -10.26
CA GLU A 36 -3.93 -0.80 -11.43
C GLU A 36 -5.21 -1.58 -11.17
N HIS A 37 -5.40 -2.09 -9.95
CA HIS A 37 -6.44 -3.07 -9.66
C HIS A 37 -7.40 -2.71 -8.52
N LEU A 38 -7.06 -1.71 -7.70
CA LEU A 38 -7.85 -1.25 -6.56
C LEU A 38 -8.01 0.29 -6.60
N PRO A 39 -8.53 0.88 -7.69
CA PRO A 39 -8.72 2.31 -7.73
C PRO A 39 -9.65 2.76 -6.60
N ILE A 40 -9.31 3.88 -5.95
CA ILE A 40 -10.03 4.43 -4.79
C ILE A 40 -11.55 4.54 -5.05
N ALA A 41 -11.94 4.89 -6.28
CA ALA A 41 -13.35 5.03 -6.68
C ALA A 41 -14.15 3.72 -6.62
N GLU A 42 -13.48 2.57 -6.58
CA GLU A 42 -14.10 1.25 -6.52
C GLU A 42 -14.11 0.62 -5.12
N ILE A 43 -13.51 1.31 -4.14
CA ILE A 43 -13.49 0.87 -2.76
C ILE A 43 -14.84 1.19 -2.10
N PRO A 44 -15.48 0.22 -1.44
CA PRO A 44 -16.74 0.47 -0.76
C PRO A 44 -16.55 1.48 0.38
N ILE A 45 -17.53 2.38 0.56
CA ILE A 45 -17.48 3.47 1.56
C ILE A 45 -17.13 2.95 2.96
N GLY A 46 -17.64 1.78 3.35
CA GLY A 46 -17.35 1.17 4.65
C GLY A 46 -15.90 0.71 4.86
N ALA A 47 -15.10 0.59 3.80
CA ALA A 47 -13.69 0.23 3.86
C ALA A 47 -12.76 1.36 3.38
N TYR A 48 -13.31 2.52 2.99
CA TYR A 48 -12.53 3.62 2.41
C TYR A 48 -11.45 4.13 3.36
N GLY A 49 -11.81 4.37 4.63
CA GLY A 49 -10.87 4.89 5.63
C GLY A 49 -9.66 3.96 5.79
N GLU A 50 -9.93 2.69 6.10
CA GLU A 50 -8.88 1.68 6.26
C GLU A 50 -8.04 1.49 5.00
N TYR A 51 -8.66 1.52 3.82
CA TYR A 51 -7.92 1.46 2.56
C TYR A 51 -7.03 2.69 2.35
N SER A 52 -7.51 3.90 2.66
CA SER A 52 -6.76 5.14 2.52
C SER A 52 -5.52 5.14 3.42
N ASP A 53 -5.68 4.80 4.70
CA ASP A 53 -4.57 4.71 5.67
C ASP A 53 -3.49 3.73 5.18
N ILE A 54 -3.89 2.54 4.72
CA ILE A 54 -2.95 1.54 4.19
C ILE A 54 -2.29 2.05 2.91
N PHE A 55 -3.04 2.66 2.00
CA PHE A 55 -2.51 3.19 0.74
C PHE A 55 -1.47 4.28 0.98
N GLU A 56 -1.72 5.21 1.90
CA GLU A 56 -0.76 6.24 2.30
C GLU A 56 0.51 5.63 2.90
N GLN A 57 0.39 4.61 3.73
CA GLN A 57 1.54 3.89 4.28
C GLN A 57 2.35 3.19 3.18
N ILE A 58 1.69 2.56 2.21
CA ILE A 58 2.36 1.94 1.06
C ILE A 58 3.10 3.00 0.23
N VAL A 59 2.50 4.16 -0.01
CA VAL A 59 3.17 5.30 -0.68
C VAL A 59 4.42 5.72 0.10
N PHE A 60 4.28 5.95 1.41
CA PHE A 60 5.41 6.33 2.28
C PHE A 60 6.55 5.32 2.22
N LEU A 61 6.25 4.03 2.30
CA LEU A 61 7.22 2.95 2.28
C LEU A 61 7.86 2.75 0.89
N SER A 62 7.14 3.07 -0.19
CA SER A 62 7.64 2.95 -1.57
C SER A 62 8.64 4.03 -1.95
N ASP A 63 8.62 5.16 -1.24
CA ASP A 63 9.57 6.25 -1.45
C ASP A 63 10.90 5.91 -0.77
N ASP A 64 11.92 5.61 -1.58
CA ASP A 64 13.28 5.27 -1.12
C ASP A 64 13.96 6.42 -0.33
N LYS A 65 13.41 7.65 -0.40
CA LYS A 65 13.90 8.83 0.35
C LYS A 65 13.20 9.05 1.69
N SER A 66 12.17 8.28 2.05
CA SER A 66 11.54 8.32 3.38
C SER A 66 12.48 7.92 4.53
N ARG A 67 13.73 7.53 4.21
CA ARG A 67 14.82 7.31 5.17
C ARG A 67 15.51 8.59 5.66
N THR A 68 14.86 9.75 5.57
CA THR A 68 15.29 10.99 6.25
C THR A 68 14.20 11.51 7.18
N ALA A 69 13.87 10.72 8.19
CA ALA A 69 13.55 11.27 9.50
C ALA A 69 14.58 10.68 10.47
N PRO A 70 15.68 11.41 10.68
CA PRO A 70 15.95 11.98 12.01
C PRO A 70 16.30 13.47 11.83
N ASP A 71 15.88 14.39 12.68
CA ASP A 71 16.14 14.45 14.11
C ASP A 71 15.04 15.27 14.82
N ASP A 72 14.29 14.62 15.69
CA ASP A 72 13.95 15.25 16.97
C ASP A 72 15.24 15.13 17.83
N PHE A 73 16.15 16.08 17.67
CA PHE A 73 17.25 16.32 18.61
C PHE A 73 17.40 17.83 18.80
N THR A 74 16.86 18.27 19.93
CA THR A 74 17.29 19.37 20.80
C THR A 74 18.34 20.35 20.24
N ALA A 75 17.93 21.62 20.09
CA ALA A 75 18.77 22.79 20.33
C ALA A 75 17.90 23.96 20.82
#